data_AF-A0A5Q4FPB4-F1
#
_entry.id   AF-A0A5Q4FPB4-F1
#
_cell.length_a   1.000
_cell.length_b   1.000
_cell.length_c   1.000
_cell.angle_alpha   90.00
_cell.angle_beta   90.00
_cell.angle_gamma   90.00
#
_symmetry.space_group_name_H-M   'P 1'
#
loop_
_entity.id
_entity.type
_entity.pdbx_description
1 polymer ?
#
loop_
_entity_poly.entity_id
_entity_poly.type
_entity_poly.pdbx_seq_one_letter_code
_entity_poly.pdbx_strand_id
1 'polypeptide(L)' 'MIRIEATRLIPGRGEPIDDGVVLLDGDTIAYAGPRADAPVEATGGSGTTPVVKVDTVMPGLWDCHVHLFGT' A
#
# COMPACT_ATOMS: atom_id res chain seq x y z
N MET A 1 3.31 11.20 5.01
CA MET A 1 2.21 10.25 4.82
C MET A 1 1.83 10.18 3.34
N ILE A 2 1.65 8.98 2.79
CA ILE A 2 1.11 8.75 1.42
C ILE A 2 -0.10 7.83 1.55
N ARG A 3 -1.18 8.12 0.81
CA ARG A 3 -2.37 7.28 0.75
C ARG A 3 -2.52 6.68 -0.64
N ILE A 4 -2.54 5.35 -0.72
CA ILE A 4 -2.83 4.63 -1.96
C ILE A 4 -4.25 4.07 -1.84
N GLU A 5 -5.13 4.45 -2.77
CA GLU A 5 -6.47 3.90 -2.90
C GLU A 5 -6.49 2.95 -4.10
N ALA A 6 -6.88 1.70 -3.87
CA ALA A 6 -6.92 0.67 -4.88
C ALA A 6 -8.34 0.11 -5.03
N THR A 7 -8.76 -0.18 -6.27
CA THR A 7 -9.95 -1.01 -6.51
C THR A 7 -9.76 -2.39 -5.89
N ARG A 8 -8.55 -2.95 -5.98
CA ARG A 8 -8.15 -4.24 -5.39
C ARG A 8 -6.84 -4.12 -4.60
N LEU A 9 -6.84 -4.56 -3.35
CA LEU A 9 -5.63 -4.77 -2.55
C LEU A 9 -5.37 -6.27 -2.41
N ILE A 10 -4.19 -6.73 -2.79
CA ILE A 10 -3.70 -8.09 -2.52
C ILE A 10 -2.70 -7.98 -1.38
N PRO A 11 -3.03 -8.37 -0.12
CA PRO A 11 -2.19 -8.07 1.04
C PRO A 11 -0.96 -8.98 1.20
N GLY A 12 -0.74 -9.92 0.28
CA GLY A 12 0.30 -10.95 0.37
C GLY A 12 -0.06 -12.13 1.28
N ARG A 13 -0.82 -11.90 2.36
CA ARG A 13 -1.41 -12.95 3.21
C ARG A 13 -2.89 -12.70 3.43
N GLY A 14 -3.71 -13.73 3.22
CA GLY A 14 -5.17 -13.65 3.33
C GLY A 14 -5.84 -13.38 1.99
N GLU A 15 -7.14 -13.10 2.04
CA GLU A 15 -7.95 -12.88 0.83
C GLU A 15 -7.70 -11.50 0.21
N PRO A 16 -7.87 -11.35 -1.11
CA PRO A 16 -7.93 -10.04 -1.75
C PRO A 16 -9.05 -9.17 -1.16
N ILE A 17 -8.78 -7.87 -1.05
CA ILE A 17 -9.70 -6.88 -0.49
C ILE A 17 -10.14 -5.96 -1.62
N ASP A 18 -11.44 -5.92 -1.89
CA ASP A 18 -12.01 -4.89 -2.76
C ASP A 18 -12.12 -3.56 -2.02
N ASP A 19 -11.94 -2.46 -2.74
CA ASP A 19 -11.93 -1.11 -2.19
C ASP A 19 -10.89 -0.89 -1.08
N GLY A 20 -9.65 -1.28 -1.36
CA GLY A 20 -8.54 -1.25 -0.41
C GLY A 20 -7.81 0.10 -0.30
N VAL A 21 -7.14 0.28 0.83
CA VAL A 21 -6.25 1.41 1.11
C VAL A 21 -4.95 0.93 1.73
N VAL A 22 -3.84 1.53 1.31
CA VAL A 22 -2.55 1.44 1.99
C VAL A 22 -2.13 2.84 2.43
N LEU A 23 -1.80 2.99 3.72
CA LEU A 23 -1.23 4.22 4.28
C LEU A 23 0.25 4.00 4.58
N LEU A 24 1.10 4.84 4.00
CA LEU A 24 2.54 4.84 4.23
C LEU A 24 2.90 6.01 5.15
N ASP A 25 3.58 5.71 6.26
CA ASP A 25 4.22 6.70 7.12
C ASP A 25 5.75 6.57 7.02
N GLY A 26 6.35 7.48 6.26
CA GLY A 26 7.74 7.37 5.83
C GLY A 26 7.99 6.04 5.13
N ASP A 27 8.89 5.24 5.70
CA ASP A 27 9.33 3.95 5.17
C ASP A 27 8.50 2.76 5.67
N THR A 28 7.44 3.03 6.44
CA THR A 28 6.62 1.98 7.07
C THR A 28 5.16 2.01 6.60
N ILE A 29 4.51 0.85 6.60
CA ILE A 29 3.08 0.74 6.35
C ILE A 29 2.35 0.94 7.68
N ALA A 30 1.62 2.04 7.80
CA ALA A 30 0.80 2.35 8.97
C ALA A 30 -0.57 1.63 8.94
N TYR A 31 -1.07 1.33 7.73
CA TYR A 31 -2.34 0.63 7.52
C TYR A 31 -2.37 -0.04 6.14
N ALA A 32 -2.96 -1.23 6.06
CA ALA A 32 -3.31 -1.90 4.81
C ALA A 32 -4.60 -2.70 5.02
N GLY A 33 -5.69 -2.30 4.36
CA GLY A 33 -7.00 -2.92 4.58
C GLY A 33 -8.13 -2.22 3.83
N PRO A 34 -9.41 -2.52 4.16
CA PRO A 34 -10.57 -1.89 3.55
C PRO A 34 -10.55 -0.36 3.71
N ARG A 35 -11.03 0.40 2.72
CA ARG A 35 -11.12 1.87 2.82
C ARG A 35 -11.98 2.34 3.98
N ALA A 36 -13.08 1.63 4.25
CA ALA A 36 -14.05 1.99 5.28
C ALA A 36 -13.44 2.02 6.69
N ASP A 37 -12.42 1.18 6.94
CA ASP A 37 -11.78 1.07 8.25
C ASP A 37 -10.47 1.88 8.33
N ALA A 38 -10.08 2.53 7.23
CA ALA A 38 -8.84 3.28 7.16
C ALA A 38 -8.92 4.56 8.02
N PRO A 39 -7.87 4.90 8.79
CA PRO A 39 -7.79 6.17 9.50
C PRO A 39 -8.04 7.38 8.59
N VAL A 40 -8.94 8.26 9.01
CA VAL A 40 -9.31 9.50 8.28
C VAL A 40 -8.19 10.55 8.41
N GLU A 41 -7.52 10.58 9.56
CA GLU A 41 -6.57 11.61 10.02
C GLU A 41 -5.10 11.25 9.70
N ALA A 42 -4.83 10.68 8.53
CA ALA A 42 -3.46 10.48 8.05
C ALA A 42 -2.82 11.81 7.56
N THR A 43 -3.15 12.93 8.20
CA THR A 43 -2.79 14.32 7.90
C THR A 43 -2.09 14.95 9.10
N GLY A 44 -0.99 14.33 9.56
CA GLY A 44 -0.19 14.78 10.71
C GLY A 44 0.60 16.09 10.52
N GLY A 45 0.22 16.98 9.58
CA GLY A 45 0.87 18.28 9.46
C GLY A 45 0.49 19.04 8.19
N SER A 46 -0.37 20.05 8.34
CA SER A 46 -0.63 21.25 7.50
C SER A 46 -0.68 21.14 5.96
N GLY A 47 -0.50 19.98 5.35
CA GLY A 47 -0.48 19.77 3.91
C GLY A 47 -1.44 18.65 3.52
N THR A 48 -2.06 18.78 2.35
CA THR A 48 -2.86 17.73 1.74
C THR A 48 -2.00 16.48 1.53
N THR A 49 -2.33 15.39 2.23
CA THR A 49 -1.71 14.08 2.02
C THR A 49 -1.88 13.65 0.56
N PRO A 50 -0.81 13.37 -0.19
CA PRO A 50 -0.91 12.91 -1.56
C PRO A 50 -1.72 11.61 -1.64
N VAL A 51 -2.77 11.61 -2.45
CA VAL A 51 -3.59 10.44 -2.74
C VAL A 51 -3.22 9.90 -4.11
N VAL A 52 -2.81 8.63 -4.17
CA VAL A 52 -2.53 7.90 -5.40
C VAL A 52 -3.65 6.91 -5.62
N LYS A 53 -4.34 7.01 -6.76
CA LYS A 53 -5.40 6.07 -7.14
C LYS A 53 -4.86 5.07 -8.16
N VAL A 54 -5.05 3.80 -7.90
CA VAL A 54 -4.60 2.70 -8.75
C VAL A 54 -5.70 1.65 -8.89
N ASP A 55 -5.59 0.79 -9.91
CA ASP A 55 -6.49 -0.34 -10.03
C ASP A 55 -6.19 -1.39 -8.94
N THR A 56 -4.94 -1.87 -8.91
CA THR A 56 -4.51 -2.92 -7.99
C THR A 56 -3.22 -2.54 -7.28
N VAL A 57 -3.11 -2.86 -5.99
CA VAL A 57 -1.86 -2.78 -5.23
C VAL A 57 -1.55 -4.13 -4.57
N MET A 58 -0.27 -4.48 -4.51
CA MET A 58 0.25 -5.71 -3.91
C MET A 58 1.64 -5.46 -3.32
N PRO A 59 2.15 -6.34 -2.43
CA PRO A 59 3.53 -6.27 -1.97
C PRO A 59 4.53 -6.20 -3.13
N GLY A 60 5.64 -5.52 -2.90
CA GLY A 60 6.80 -5.65 -3.77
C GLY A 60 7.17 -7.13 -3.91
N LEU A 61 7.39 -7.57 -5.14
CA LEU A 61 7.79 -8.95 -5.39
C LEU A 61 9.20 -9.20 -4.85
N TRP A 62 9.41 -10.42 -4.37
CA TRP A 62 10.72 -10.89 -3.95
C TRP A 62 11.26 -11.85 -5.01
N ASP A 63 12.43 -11.53 -5.56
CA ASP A 63 13.22 -12.48 -6.36
C ASP A 63 14.21 -13.23 -5.46
N CYS A 64 13.92 -14.51 -5.18
CA CYS A 64 14.71 -15.32 -4.26
C CYS A 64 16.02 -15.82 -4.88
N HIS A 65 16.15 -15.75 -6.19
CA HIS A 65 17.27 -16.37 -6.88
C HIS A 65 17.53 -15.69 -8.21
N VAL A 66 18.57 -14.85 -8.21
CA VAL A 66 19.00 -14.11 -9.38
C VAL A 66 20.52 -14.17 -9.51
N HIS A 67 20.99 -14.25 -10.75
CA HIS A 67 22.39 -14.13 -11.11
C HIS A 67 22.65 -12.74 -11.66
N LEU A 68 22.96 -11.75 -10.80
CA LEU A 68 23.14 -10.36 -11.26
C LEU A 68 24.34 -10.19 -12.20
N PHE A 69 25.42 -10.97 -12.02
CA PHE A 69 26.67 -10.80 -12.76
C PHE A 69 27.25 -12.11 -13.35
N GLY A 70 26.52 -13.22 -13.35
CA GLY A 70 26.96 -14.52 -13.87
C GLY A 70 26.54 -15.71 -13.01
N THR A 71 26.72 -16.93 -13.53
CA THR A 71 26.28 -18.21 -12.93
C THR A 71 27.10 -18.60 -11.71
#